data_AF-A0A0T7BY30-F1
#
_entry.id   AF-A0A0T7BY30-F1
#
_cell.length_a   1.000
_cell.length_b   1.000
_cell.length_c   1.000
_cell.angle_alpha   90.00
_cell.angle_beta   90.00
_cell.angle_gamma   90.00
#
_symmetry.space_group_name_H-M   'P 1'
#
loop_
_entity.id
_entity.type
_entity.pdbx_description
1 polymer ?
#
loop_
_entity_poly.entity_id
_entity_poly.type
_entity_poly.pdbx_seq_one_letter_code
_entity_poly.pdbx_strand_id
1 'polypeptide(L)' 'MTVEENRVWLPELGLGIGLWQGIYQDVERLWLRWYDADGNWISTPTEKAERLAAKLRELGINPEDL' A
#
# COMPACT_ATOMS: atom_id res chain seq x y z
N MET A 1 16.28 24.43 -5.89
CA MET A 1 15.26 23.51 -6.46
C MET A 1 14.99 22.47 -5.40
N THR A 2 13.93 22.66 -4.62
CA THR A 2 13.47 21.70 -3.61
C THR A 2 12.92 20.47 -4.35
N VAL A 3 13.42 19.28 -4.02
CA VAL A 3 12.92 18.02 -4.56
C VAL A 3 11.57 17.74 -3.90
N GLU A 4 10.51 18.39 -4.39
CA GLU A 4 9.13 18.18 -3.93
C GLU A 4 8.43 17.04 -4.68
N GLU A 5 9.07 16.41 -5.68
CA GLU A 5 8.38 15.51 -6.62
C GLU A 5 9.00 14.11 -6.72
N ASN A 6 9.18 13.42 -5.59
CA ASN A 6 9.45 11.99 -5.61
C ASN A 6 8.16 11.16 -5.81
N ARG A 7 7.23 11.65 -6.64
CA ARG A 7 5.96 11.00 -6.97
C ARG A 7 5.70 11.18 -8.47
N VAL A 8 5.44 10.07 -9.17
CA VAL A 8 5.11 10.03 -10.59
C VAL A 8 3.70 9.48 -10.72
N TRP A 9 2.83 10.17 -11.45
CA TRP A 9 1.46 9.73 -11.73
C TRP A 9 1.39 9.02 -13.09
N LEU A 10 0.76 7.84 -13.15
CA LEU A 10 0.55 7.07 -14.38
C LEU A 10 -0.95 7.07 -14.72
N PRO A 11 -1.41 8.01 -15.57
CA PRO A 11 -2.83 8.18 -15.86
C PRO A 11 -3.46 6.97 -16.56
N GLU A 12 -2.68 6.20 -17.34
CA GLU A 12 -3.18 5.01 -18.04
C GLU A 12 -3.55 3.86 -17.10
N LEU A 13 -2.91 3.81 -15.92
CA LEU A 13 -3.20 2.81 -14.89
C LEU A 13 -4.14 3.36 -13.83
N GLY A 14 -4.38 4.68 -13.80
CA GLY A 14 -5.08 5.35 -12.71
C GLY A 14 -4.34 5.23 -11.37
N LEU A 15 -3.01 5.08 -11.41
CA LEU A 15 -2.15 4.85 -10.26
C LEU A 15 -0.93 5.75 -10.31
N GLY A 16 -0.39 6.10 -9.16
CA GLY A 16 0.90 6.78 -9.04
C GLY A 16 1.92 5.94 -8.30
N ILE A 17 3.20 6.23 -8.52
CA ILE A 17 4.32 5.62 -7.80
C ILE A 17 5.11 6.71 -7.11
N GLY A 18 5.47 6.52 -5.84
CA GLY A 18 6.24 7.50 -5.08
C GLY A 18 7.26 6.86 -4.18
N LEU A 19 8.25 7.65 -3.77
CA LEU A 19 9.26 7.20 -2.83
C LEU A 19 8.72 7.26 -1.40
N TRP A 20 8.84 6.16 -0.70
CA TRP A 20 8.47 5.99 0.69
C TRP A 20 9.69 5.47 1.46
N GLN A 21 10.09 6.18 2.51
CA GLN A 21 11.18 5.75 3.37
C GLN A 21 10.62 4.92 4.53
N GLY A 22 11.12 3.70 4.67
CA GLY A 22 10.75 2.84 5.79
C GLY A 22 11.25 1.41 5.63
N ILE A 23 10.75 0.53 6.48
CA ILE A 23 11.15 -0.87 6.53
C ILE A 23 10.17 -1.69 5.70
N TYR A 24 10.69 -2.37 4.68
CA TYR A 24 9.94 -3.35 3.92
C TYR A 24 10.80 -4.61 3.78
N GLN A 25 10.22 -5.77 4.11
CA GLN A 25 10.93 -7.05 4.13
C GLN A 25 12.24 -7.01 4.96
N ASP A 26 12.16 -6.51 6.19
CA ASP A 26 13.31 -6.38 7.12
C ASP A 26 14.43 -5.42 6.67
N VAL A 27 14.22 -4.68 5.57
CA VAL A 27 15.22 -3.79 4.99
C VAL A 27 14.73 -2.34 5.05
N GLU A 28 15.43 -1.52 5.85
CA GLU A 28 15.20 -0.08 5.95
C GLU A 28 15.86 0.66 4.79
N ARG A 29 15.06 1.13 3.83
CA ARG A 29 15.54 1.84 2.64
C ARG A 29 14.47 2.81 2.12
N LEU A 30 14.85 3.53 1.06
CA LEU A 30 13.91 4.26 0.23
C LEU A 30 13.28 3.28 -0.77
N TRP A 31 11.97 3.06 -0.64
CA TRP A 31 11.20 2.14 -1.45
C TRP A 31 10.30 2.88 -2.41
N LEU A 32 10.03 2.28 -3.57
CA LEU A 32 8.96 2.73 -4.46
C LEU A 32 7.65 2.09 -4.03
N ARG A 33 6.64 2.92 -3.72
CA ARG A 33 5.30 2.48 -3.32
C ARG A 33 4.26 3.05 -4.28
N TRP A 34 3.23 2.27 -4.56
CA TRP A 34 2.11 2.72 -5.37
C TRP A 34 1.10 3.48 -4.51
N TYR A 35 0.49 4.53 -5.07
CA TYR A 35 -0.62 5.28 -4.48
C TYR A 35 -1.77 5.42 -5.48
N ASP A 36 -2.99 5.54 -4.99
CA ASP A 36 -4.18 5.72 -5.82
C ASP A 36 -4.46 7.20 -6.15
N ALA A 37 -5.52 7.46 -6.93
CA ALA A 37 -5.87 8.81 -7.42
C ALA A 37 -6.21 9.82 -6.31
N ASP A 38 -6.57 9.32 -5.13
CA ASP A 38 -6.86 10.13 -3.95
C ASP A 38 -5.57 10.45 -3.16
N GLY A 39 -4.43 9.93 -3.60
CA GLY A 39 -3.12 10.13 -2.97
C GLY A 39 -2.84 9.16 -1.83
N ASN A 40 -3.70 8.18 -1.60
CA ASN A 40 -3.51 7.18 -0.55
C ASN A 40 -2.57 6.07 -1.02
N TRP A 41 -1.65 5.65 -0.16
CA TRP A 41 -0.75 4.54 -0.48
C TRP A 41 -1.54 3.24 -0.59
N ILE A 42 -1.31 2.50 -1.68
CA ILE A 42 -1.91 1.19 -1.85
C ILE A 42 -1.32 0.27 -0.78
N SER A 43 -2.21 -0.28 0.05
CA SER A 43 -1.88 -1.30 1.02
C SER A 43 -1.18 -2.47 0.34
N THR A 44 -0.10 -2.94 0.94
CA THR A 44 0.59 -4.16 0.53
C THR A 44 -0.39 -5.35 0.55
N PRO A 45 -0.11 -6.44 -0.19
CA PRO A 45 -0.92 -7.64 -0.15
C PRO A 45 -1.15 -8.15 1.28
N THR A 46 -0.14 -8.05 2.13
CA THR A 46 -0.21 -8.37 3.56
C THR A 46 -1.20 -7.49 4.29
N GLU A 47 -1.13 -6.16 4.14
CA GLU A 47 -2.09 -5.23 4.75
C GLU A 47 -3.53 -5.46 4.24
N LYS A 48 -3.69 -5.84 2.96
CA LYS A 48 -5.00 -6.22 2.40
C LYS A 48 -5.53 -7.52 3.00
N ALA A 49 -4.66 -8.51 3.20
CA ALA A 49 -5.02 -9.78 3.84
C ALA A 49 -5.42 -9.56 5.31
N GLU A 50 -4.68 -8.72 6.04
CA GLU A 50 -5.00 -8.32 7.41
C GLU A 50 -6.36 -7.60 7.50
N ARG A 51 -6.63 -6.65 6.61
CA ARG A 51 -7.94 -5.97 6.53
C ARG A 51 -9.07 -6.94 6.20
N LEU A 52 -8.84 -7.86 5.27
CA LEU A 52 -9.84 -8.86 4.90
C LEU A 52 -10.11 -9.82 6.06
N ALA A 53 -9.06 -10.27 6.74
CA ALA A 53 -9.15 -11.11 7.93
C ALA A 53 -9.91 -10.41 9.06
N ALA A 54 -9.63 -9.13 9.31
CA ALA A 54 -10.37 -8.31 10.28
C ALA A 54 -11.85 -8.23 9.92
N LYS A 55 -12.17 -7.99 8.64
CA LYS A 55 -13.56 -7.89 8.16
C LYS A 55 -14.30 -9.23 8.21
N LEU A 56 -13.62 -10.35 7.96
CA LEU A 56 -14.18 -11.69 8.12
C LEU A 56 -14.52 -11.95 9.60
N ARG A 57 -13.62 -11.59 10.52
CA ARG A 57 -13.86 -11.68 11.97
C ARG A 57 -15.06 -10.85 12.42
N GLU A 58 -15.25 -9.64 11.89
CA GLU A 58 -16.44 -8.81 12.17
C GLU A 58 -17.74 -9.47 11.69
N LEU A 59 -17.69 -10.22 10.59
CA LEU A 59 -18.83 -10.99 10.06
C LEU A 59 -19.03 -12.32 10.78
N GLY A 60 -18.24 -12.62 11.82
CA GLY A 60 -18.27 -13.89 12.55
C GLY A 60 -17.69 -15.08 11.78
N ILE A 61 -16.98 -14.82 10.67
CA ILE A 61 -16.33 -15.84 9.85
C ILE A 61 -14.86 -15.90 10.28
N ASN A 62 -14.39 -17.07 10.68
CA ASN A 62 -12.99 -17.21 11.08
C ASN A 62 -12.12 -17.36 9.82
N PRO A 63 -11.19 -16.44 9.53
CA PRO A 63 -10.38 -16.47 8.30
C PRO A 63 -9.42 -17.66 8.22
N GLU A 64 -9.23 -18.39 9.32
CA GLU A 64 -8.39 -19.59 9.43
C GLU A 64 -9.12 -20.88 9.00
N ASP A 65 -10.44 -20.79 8.79
CA ASP A 65 -11.31 -21.91 8.40
C ASP A 65 -11.49 -22.01 6.86
N LEU A 66 -10.79 -21.16 6.09
CA LEU A 66 -10.92 -20.96 4.64
C LEU A 66 -9.76 -21.57 3.84
#